data_AF-A0A7S4L2R1-F1
#
_entry.id   AF-A0A7S4L2R1-F1
#
_cell.length_a   1.000
_cell.length_b   1.000
_cell.length_c   1.000
_cell.angle_alpha   90.00
_cell.angle_beta   90.00
_cell.angle_gamma   90.00
#
_symmetry.space_group_name_H-M   'P 1'
#
loop_
_entity.id
_entity.type
_entity.pdbx_description
1 polymer ?
#
loop_
_entity_poly.entity_id
_entity_poly.type
_entity_poly.pdbx_seq_one_letter_code
_entity_poly.pdbx_strand_id
1 'polypeptide(L)'
;EEEHDRALRIIPRLFVKKDTNRNEISEIIKQEARMRMLKRQENILLEQEELNLIYDLLLQYSRPDTTEDSTPTSPESELAKYKTERVRINYDGFCQVRMQLNDKVEYYFRPSVFLQLPRDKLGCISVSRFYDYILCRDALLRKRISLAWHDSTGSGFLTE
;
A
#
# COMPACT_ATOMS: atom_id res chain seq x y z
N GLU A 1 24.71 40.97 -0.20
CA GLU A 1 24.72 39.58 0.31
C GLU A 1 23.58 39.29 1.30
N GLU A 2 23.17 40.24 2.15
CA GLU A 2 22.11 40.02 3.16
C GLU A 2 20.70 39.72 2.64
N GLU A 3 20.33 40.18 1.43
CA GLU A 3 19.01 39.87 0.84
C GLU A 3 18.90 38.42 0.37
N HIS A 4 20.00 37.82 -0.08
CA HIS A 4 20.03 36.44 -0.55
C HIS A 4 19.81 35.46 0.63
N ASP A 5 20.31 35.81 1.82
CA ASP A 5 20.13 35.03 3.04
C ASP A 5 18.68 35.06 3.58
N ARG A 6 17.90 36.11 3.31
CA ARG A 6 16.47 36.13 3.68
C ARG A 6 15.64 35.17 2.85
N ALA A 7 15.90 35.11 1.54
CA ALA A 7 15.21 34.17 0.64
C ALA A 7 15.51 32.70 1.02
N LEU A 8 16.74 32.40 1.43
CA LEU A 8 17.17 31.07 1.90
C LEU A 8 16.54 30.62 3.24
N ARG A 9 15.85 31.52 3.97
CA ARG A 9 15.04 31.17 5.16
C ARG A 9 13.60 30.79 4.80
N ILE A 10 13.09 31.29 3.67
CA ILE A 10 11.72 31.04 3.20
C ILE A 10 11.67 29.73 2.40
N ILE A 11 12.77 29.39 1.71
CA ILE A 11 12.87 28.17 0.91
C ILE A 11 13.17 26.96 1.81
N PRO A 12 12.32 25.91 1.80
CA PRO A 12 12.61 24.67 2.52
C PRO A 12 13.93 24.06 2.06
N ARG A 13 14.86 23.82 2.99
CA ARG A 13 16.13 23.17 2.68
C ARG A 13 15.89 21.67 2.52
N LEU A 14 16.16 21.15 1.32
CA LEU A 14 16.03 19.72 1.01
C LEU A 14 17.12 18.87 1.69
N PHE A 15 18.25 19.49 2.05
CA PHE A 15 19.38 18.81 2.68
C PHE A 15 19.72 19.45 4.03
N VAL A 16 19.76 18.62 5.07
CA VAL A 16 20.27 18.96 6.39
C VAL A 16 21.53 18.15 6.61
N LYS A 17 22.68 18.82 6.73
CA LYS A 17 23.95 18.17 7.02
C LYS A 17 23.86 17.50 8.40
N LYS A 18 24.25 16.24 8.49
CA LYS A 18 24.23 15.49 9.76
C LYS A 18 25.15 16.18 10.77
N ASP A 19 24.61 16.55 11.93
CA ASP A 19 25.38 17.18 12.99
C ASP A 19 26.56 16.30 13.40
N THR A 20 27.75 16.89 13.46
CA THR A 20 28.98 16.20 13.83
C THR A 20 29.14 16.10 15.34
N ASN A 21 28.54 17.04 16.10
CA ASN A 21 28.47 17.02 17.56
C ASN A 21 27.32 16.13 18.02
N ARG A 22 27.58 14.83 18.13
CA ARG A 22 26.61 13.82 18.58
C ARG A 22 26.67 13.67 20.08
N ASN A 23 25.57 13.96 20.76
CA ASN A 23 25.38 13.56 22.15
C ASN A 23 24.97 12.09 22.16
N GLU A 24 25.76 11.22 22.82
CA GLU A 24 25.51 9.76 22.90
C GLU A 24 24.06 9.43 23.34
N ILE A 25 23.56 10.15 24.34
CA ILE A 25 22.18 10.01 24.84
C ILE A 25 21.15 10.30 23.74
N SER A 26 21.40 11.31 22.89
CA SER A 26 20.50 11.65 21.79
C SER A 26 20.44 10.52 20.76
N GLU A 27 21.55 9.82 20.52
CA GLU A 27 21.59 8.70 19.58
C GLU A 27 20.80 7.50 20.10
N ILE A 28 20.97 7.18 21.38
CA ILE A 28 20.22 6.09 22.04
C ILE A 28 18.72 6.37 21.99
N ILE A 29 18.29 7.60 22.31
CA ILE A 29 16.88 7.99 22.24
C ILE A 29 16.35 7.88 20.82
N LYS A 30 17.11 8.34 19.82
CA LYS A 30 16.72 8.24 18.40
C LYS A 30 16.58 6.79 17.95
N GLN A 31 17.53 5.94 18.36
CA GLN A 31 17.52 4.52 18.03
C GLN A 31 16.30 3.82 18.65
N GLU A 32 16.03 4.05 19.94
CA GLU A 32 14.88 3.49 20.64
C GLU A 32 13.56 3.98 20.03
N ALA A 33 13.44 5.29 19.74
CA ALA A 33 12.27 5.85 19.09
C ALA A 33 12.03 5.21 17.70
N ARG A 34 13.10 4.99 16.94
CA ARG A 34 13.04 4.30 15.64
C ARG A 34 12.58 2.85 15.80
N MET A 35 13.15 2.09 16.74
CA MET A 35 12.75 0.70 16.97
C MET A 35 11.25 0.61 17.33
N ARG A 36 10.73 1.51 18.17
CA ARG A 36 9.30 1.57 18.48
C ARG A 36 8.45 1.91 17.26
N MET A 37 8.89 2.85 16.44
CA MET A 37 8.20 3.21 15.20
C MET A 37 8.14 2.02 14.23
N LEU A 38 9.25 1.31 14.04
CA LEU A 38 9.30 0.14 13.15
C LEU A 38 8.40 -0.99 13.65
N LYS A 39 8.42 -1.29 14.96
CA LYS A 39 7.48 -2.26 15.56
C LYS A 39 6.02 -1.87 15.33
N ARG A 40 5.69 -0.57 15.45
CA ARG A 40 4.34 -0.08 15.14
C ARG A 40 3.98 -0.28 13.66
N GLN A 41 4.93 -0.05 12.75
CA GLN A 41 4.72 -0.25 11.32
C GLN A 41 4.56 -1.73 10.96
N GLU A 42 5.27 -2.62 11.64
CA GLU A 42 5.14 -4.07 11.47
C GLU A 42 3.73 -4.55 11.81
N ASN A 43 3.13 -4.03 12.89
CA ASN A 43 1.74 -4.34 13.28
C ASN A 43 0.67 -3.87 12.26
N ILE A 44 1.05 -3.02 11.30
CA ILE A 44 0.15 -2.54 10.22
C ILE A 44 0.19 -3.48 9.01
N LEU A 45 1.22 -4.33 8.88
CA LEU A 45 1.33 -5.28 7.78
C LEU A 45 0.14 -6.25 7.77
N LEU A 46 -0.29 -6.61 6.55
CA LEU A 46 -1.39 -7.55 6.39
C LEU A 46 -0.89 -8.98 6.53
N GLU A 47 -1.59 -9.73 7.38
CA GLU A 47 -1.37 -11.17 7.52
C GLU A 47 -2.02 -11.93 6.36
N GLN A 48 -1.59 -13.17 6.15
CA GLN A 48 -2.13 -13.99 5.05
C GLN A 48 -3.63 -14.26 5.22
N GLU A 49 -4.09 -14.42 6.46
CA GLU A 49 -5.50 -14.61 6.79
C GLU A 49 -6.33 -13.37 6.44
N GLU A 50 -5.81 -12.17 6.74
CA GLU A 50 -6.45 -10.90 6.39
C GLU A 50 -6.52 -10.72 4.87
N LEU A 51 -5.46 -11.08 4.13
CA LEU A 51 -5.45 -11.04 2.65
C LEU A 51 -6.48 -11.97 2.03
N ASN A 52 -6.59 -13.20 2.54
CA ASN A 52 -7.59 -14.16 2.08
C ASN A 52 -9.01 -13.66 2.36
N LEU A 53 -9.26 -13.13 3.57
CA LEU A 53 -10.55 -12.54 3.94
C LEU A 53 -10.93 -11.38 3.02
N ILE A 54 -9.99 -10.47 2.71
CA ILE A 54 -10.22 -9.37 1.78
C ILE A 54 -10.65 -9.91 0.42
N TYR A 55 -9.95 -10.93 -0.09
CA TYR A 55 -10.25 -11.52 -1.39
C TYR A 55 -11.65 -12.15 -1.42
N ASP A 56 -12.01 -12.92 -0.39
CA ASP A 56 -13.32 -13.57 -0.28
C ASP A 56 -14.45 -12.54 -0.21
N LEU A 57 -14.28 -11.46 0.56
CA LEU A 57 -15.25 -10.37 0.63
C LEU A 57 -15.38 -9.63 -0.71
N LEU A 58 -14.27 -9.38 -1.40
CA LEU A 58 -14.31 -8.77 -2.73
C LEU A 58 -15.11 -9.63 -3.70
N LEU A 59 -14.95 -10.95 -3.66
CA LEU A 59 -15.75 -11.87 -4.48
C LEU A 59 -17.23 -11.85 -4.07
N GLN A 60 -17.54 -11.80 -2.77
CA GLN A 60 -18.92 -11.77 -2.28
C GLN A 60 -19.70 -10.53 -2.74
N TYR A 61 -19.08 -9.36 -2.75
CA TYR A 61 -19.71 -8.08 -3.12
C TYR A 61 -19.55 -7.72 -4.60
N SER A 62 -18.89 -8.58 -5.36
CA SER A 62 -18.69 -8.40 -6.79
C SER A 62 -19.87 -8.92 -7.61
N ARG A 63 -19.95 -8.43 -8.85
CA ARG A 63 -20.84 -8.99 -9.87
C ARG A 63 -19.99 -9.73 -10.90
N PRO A 64 -20.37 -10.95 -11.30
CA PRO A 64 -19.74 -11.58 -12.45
C PRO A 64 -20.10 -10.78 -13.71
N ASP A 65 -19.11 -10.40 -14.52
CA ASP A 65 -19.35 -9.72 -15.79
C ASP A 65 -20.24 -10.61 -16.68
N THR A 66 -21.43 -10.11 -16.99
CA THR A 66 -22.42 -10.73 -17.89
C THR A 66 -22.30 -10.20 -19.33
N THR A 67 -21.29 -9.37 -19.63
CA THR A 67 -21.08 -8.88 -21.00
C THR A 67 -20.55 -10.00 -21.89
N GLU A 68 -21.39 -10.46 -22.82
CA GLU A 68 -21.19 -11.59 -23.74
C GLU A 68 -20.10 -11.40 -24.81
N ASP A 69 -19.36 -10.28 -24.81
CA ASP A 69 -18.44 -9.90 -25.91
C ASP A 69 -17.03 -10.53 -25.83
N SER A 70 -16.85 -11.61 -25.08
CA SER A 70 -15.57 -12.34 -25.09
C SER A 70 -15.84 -13.84 -25.18
N THR A 71 -15.79 -14.33 -26.41
CA THR A 71 -15.85 -15.73 -26.82
C THR A 71 -14.99 -16.61 -25.91
N PRO A 72 -15.52 -17.73 -25.39
CA PRO A 72 -14.76 -18.64 -24.55
C PRO A 72 -13.90 -19.55 -25.43
N THR A 73 -12.57 -19.46 -25.27
CA THR A 73 -11.67 -20.52 -25.72
C THR A 73 -11.19 -21.27 -24.47
N SER A 74 -11.60 -22.54 -24.36
CA SER A 74 -11.17 -23.55 -23.37
C SER A 74 -9.64 -23.71 -23.28
N PRO A 75 -9.04 -24.39 -22.25
CA PRO A 75 -9.62 -25.41 -21.36
C PRO A 75 -9.35 -25.23 -19.83
N GLU A 76 -10.35 -25.64 -19.04
CA GLU A 76 -10.44 -25.98 -17.59
C GLU A 76 -9.51 -25.34 -16.52
N SER A 77 -8.20 -25.22 -16.73
CA SER A 77 -7.29 -24.61 -15.73
C SER A 77 -7.22 -23.09 -15.85
N GLU A 78 -7.21 -22.56 -17.07
CA GLU A 78 -7.28 -21.12 -17.29
C GLU A 78 -8.68 -20.56 -16.99
N LEU A 79 -9.70 -21.42 -16.99
CA LEU A 79 -11.09 -21.06 -16.73
C LEU A 79 -11.28 -20.40 -15.35
N ALA A 80 -10.57 -20.86 -14.32
CA ALA A 80 -10.62 -20.25 -12.98
C ALA A 80 -9.98 -18.85 -12.97
N LYS A 81 -8.87 -18.67 -13.71
CA LYS A 81 -8.15 -17.39 -13.81
C LYS A 81 -8.96 -16.36 -14.63
N TYR A 82 -9.54 -16.79 -15.75
CA TYR A 82 -10.44 -15.96 -16.57
C TYR A 82 -11.75 -15.64 -15.87
N LYS A 83 -12.28 -16.55 -15.04
CA LYS A 83 -13.47 -16.29 -14.24
C LYS A 83 -13.21 -15.18 -13.23
N THR A 84 -12.05 -15.18 -12.56
CA THR A 84 -11.67 -14.10 -11.63
C THR A 84 -11.40 -12.77 -12.33
N GLU A 85 -10.80 -12.77 -13.53
CA GLU A 85 -10.53 -11.52 -14.26
C GLU A 85 -11.81 -10.79 -14.70
N ARG A 86 -12.90 -11.54 -14.93
CA ARG A 86 -14.24 -11.04 -15.23
C ARG A 86 -15.04 -10.62 -14.00
N VAL A 87 -14.49 -10.75 -12.80
CA VAL A 87 -15.17 -10.32 -11.59
C VAL A 87 -14.92 -8.82 -11.36
N ARG A 88 -16.01 -8.06 -11.27
CA ARG A 88 -15.95 -6.61 -11.08
C ARG A 88 -16.75 -6.15 -9.89
N ILE A 89 -16.29 -5.06 -9.29
CA ILE A 89 -16.93 -4.45 -8.13
C ILE A 89 -17.19 -2.96 -8.41
N ASN A 90 -18.39 -2.49 -8.08
CA ASN A 90 -18.74 -1.08 -8.12
C ASN A 90 -18.27 -0.37 -6.84
N TYR A 91 -18.43 0.96 -6.79
CA TYR A 91 -17.98 1.72 -5.62
C TYR A 91 -18.77 1.39 -4.33
N ASP A 92 -20.05 1.06 -4.46
CA ASP A 92 -20.88 0.66 -3.31
C ASP A 92 -20.41 -0.66 -2.69
N GLY A 93 -20.18 -1.70 -3.50
CA GLY A 93 -19.60 -2.96 -3.05
C GLY A 93 -18.21 -2.77 -2.45
N PHE A 94 -17.40 -1.89 -3.03
CA PHE A 94 -16.09 -1.53 -2.48
C PHE A 94 -16.20 -0.90 -1.08
N CYS A 95 -17.18 -0.04 -0.84
CA CYS A 95 -17.47 0.51 0.48
C CYS A 95 -17.99 -0.57 1.45
N GLN A 96 -18.86 -1.46 1.00
CA GLN A 96 -19.41 -2.55 1.82
C GLN A 96 -18.30 -3.50 2.30
N VAL A 97 -17.35 -3.85 1.44
CA VAL A 97 -16.17 -4.64 1.82
C VAL A 97 -15.35 -3.92 2.89
N ARG A 98 -15.07 -2.62 2.73
CA ARG A 98 -14.33 -1.84 3.73
C ARG A 98 -15.02 -1.82 5.10
N MET A 99 -16.35 -1.77 5.13
CA MET A 99 -17.11 -1.75 6.39
C MET A 99 -16.99 -3.05 7.19
N GLN A 100 -16.63 -4.16 6.55
CA GLN A 100 -16.48 -5.47 7.20
C GLN A 100 -15.05 -5.77 7.64
N LEU A 101 -14.09 -4.94 7.22
CA LEU A 101 -12.69 -5.11 7.51
C LEU A 101 -12.23 -4.17 8.63
N ASN A 102 -11.11 -4.52 9.26
CA ASN A 102 -10.49 -3.72 10.31
C ASN A 102 -9.86 -2.42 9.75
N ASP A 103 -9.43 -1.52 10.63
CA ASP A 103 -8.86 -0.23 10.20
C ASP A 103 -7.47 -0.36 9.57
N LYS A 104 -6.79 -1.51 9.68
CA LYS A 104 -5.49 -1.71 9.01
C LYS A 104 -5.61 -1.57 7.49
N VAL A 105 -6.76 -1.98 6.93
CA VAL A 105 -6.95 -1.94 5.48
C VAL A 105 -7.41 -0.58 4.96
N GLU A 106 -7.70 0.39 5.82
CA GLU A 106 -8.34 1.65 5.45
C GLU A 106 -7.62 2.38 4.31
N TYR A 107 -6.29 2.34 4.35
CA TYR A 107 -5.45 2.97 3.33
C TYR A 107 -5.67 2.42 1.92
N TYR A 108 -5.99 1.13 1.79
CA TYR A 108 -6.26 0.48 0.51
C TYR A 108 -7.66 0.82 -0.04
N PHE A 109 -8.62 1.10 0.84
CA PHE A 109 -10.01 1.35 0.49
C PHE A 109 -10.38 2.83 0.40
N ARG A 110 -9.39 3.71 0.15
CA ARG A 110 -9.67 5.14 -0.04
C ARG A 110 -10.39 5.39 -1.37
N PRO A 111 -11.30 6.37 -1.46
CA PRO A 111 -11.96 6.71 -2.72
C PRO A 111 -10.96 7.05 -3.84
N SER A 112 -9.84 7.67 -3.49
CA SER A 112 -8.76 7.98 -4.42
C SER A 112 -8.12 6.74 -5.06
N VAL A 113 -8.02 5.62 -4.32
CA VAL A 113 -7.48 4.36 -4.84
C VAL A 113 -8.44 3.75 -5.86
N PHE A 114 -9.75 3.72 -5.53
CA PHE A 114 -10.79 3.27 -6.46
C PHE A 114 -10.75 4.08 -7.76
N LEU A 115 -10.60 5.40 -7.65
CA LEU A 115 -10.54 6.31 -8.80
C LEU A 115 -9.26 6.20 -9.64
N GLN A 116 -8.17 5.67 -9.08
CA GLN A 116 -6.91 5.42 -9.81
C GLN A 116 -6.95 4.15 -10.66
N LEU A 117 -7.83 3.19 -10.35
CA LEU A 117 -7.92 1.93 -11.07
C LEU A 117 -8.73 2.08 -12.37
N PRO A 118 -8.39 1.33 -13.44
CA PRO A 118 -9.20 1.32 -14.66
C PRO A 118 -10.62 0.84 -14.38
N ARG A 119 -11.60 1.63 -14.81
CA ARG A 119 -13.03 1.33 -14.69
C ARG A 119 -13.62 0.95 -16.04
N ASP A 120 -14.65 0.12 -16.02
CA ASP A 120 -15.47 -0.16 -17.20
C ASP A 120 -16.50 0.95 -17.46
N LYS A 121 -17.36 0.73 -18.46
CA LYS A 121 -18.45 1.66 -18.84
C LYS A 121 -19.50 1.84 -17.73
N LEU A 122 -19.59 0.89 -16.79
CA LEU A 122 -20.52 0.92 -15.66
C LEU A 122 -19.87 1.50 -14.39
N GLY A 123 -18.60 1.91 -14.46
CA GLY A 123 -17.86 2.47 -13.33
C GLY A 123 -17.30 1.43 -12.37
N CYS A 124 -17.29 0.14 -12.74
CA CYS A 124 -16.77 -0.95 -11.92
C CYS A 124 -15.28 -1.20 -12.19
N ILE A 125 -14.54 -1.59 -11.15
CA ILE A 125 -13.12 -1.97 -11.24
C ILE A 125 -12.98 -3.50 -11.25
N SER A 126 -11.91 -4.00 -11.86
CA SER A 126 -11.56 -5.43 -11.79
C SER A 126 -11.10 -5.78 -10.38
N VAL A 127 -11.72 -6.81 -9.78
CA VAL A 127 -11.36 -7.31 -8.45
C VAL A 127 -9.93 -7.83 -8.43
N SER A 128 -9.50 -8.59 -9.45
CA SER A 128 -8.13 -9.09 -9.56
C SER A 128 -7.11 -7.96 -9.52
N ARG A 129 -7.32 -6.91 -10.33
CA ARG A 129 -6.39 -5.76 -10.40
C ARG A 129 -6.31 -5.00 -9.08
N PHE A 130 -7.43 -4.87 -8.38
CA PHE A 130 -7.44 -4.26 -7.06
C PHE A 130 -6.70 -5.12 -6.02
N TYR A 131 -6.92 -6.42 -6.05
CA TYR A 131 -6.23 -7.34 -5.14
C TYR A 131 -4.72 -7.37 -5.39
N ASP A 132 -4.29 -7.40 -6.65
CA ASP A 132 -2.88 -7.27 -7.04
C ASP A 132 -2.27 -5.95 -6.53
N TYR A 133 -3.02 -4.85 -6.61
CA TYR A 133 -2.59 -3.57 -6.04
C TYR A 133 -2.33 -3.67 -4.54
N ILE A 134 -3.22 -4.32 -3.77
CA ILE A 134 -3.04 -4.55 -2.33
C ILE A 134 -1.78 -5.38 -2.08
N LEU A 135 -1.62 -6.51 -2.77
CA LEU A 135 -0.46 -7.40 -2.64
C LEU A 135 0.86 -6.67 -2.93
N CYS A 136 0.93 -5.92 -4.03
CA CYS A 136 2.12 -5.16 -4.38
C CYS A 136 2.43 -4.08 -3.34
N ARG A 137 1.42 -3.40 -2.82
CA ARG A 137 1.60 -2.37 -1.79
C ARG A 137 2.07 -2.95 -0.46
N ASP A 138 1.48 -4.06 0.01
CA ASP A 138 1.92 -4.73 1.23
C ASP A 138 3.35 -5.26 1.08
N ALA A 139 3.68 -5.87 -0.06
CA ALA A 139 5.04 -6.34 -0.35
C ALA A 139 6.07 -5.21 -0.34
N LEU A 140 5.74 -4.04 -0.91
CA LEU A 140 6.60 -2.86 -0.86
C LEU A 140 6.78 -2.33 0.57
N LEU A 141 5.70 -2.29 1.36
CA LEU A 141 5.77 -1.86 2.76
C LEU A 141 6.62 -2.80 3.60
N ARG A 142 6.43 -4.11 3.45
CA ARG A 142 7.21 -5.16 4.11
C ARG A 142 8.69 -5.06 3.77
N LYS A 143 9.03 -4.91 2.49
CA LYS A 143 10.41 -4.67 2.05
C LYS A 143 11.00 -3.39 2.65
N ARG A 144 10.23 -2.30 2.68
CA ARG A 144 10.67 -1.03 3.26
C ARG A 144 10.96 -1.15 4.76
N ILE A 145 10.09 -1.82 5.51
CA ILE A 145 10.29 -2.07 6.95
C ILE A 145 11.53 -2.94 7.16
N SER A 146 11.67 -4.01 6.36
CA SER A 146 12.85 -4.89 6.40
C SER A 146 14.14 -4.10 6.17
N LEU A 147 14.22 -3.28 5.12
CA LEU A 147 15.39 -2.42 4.87
C LEU A 147 15.64 -1.43 6.02
N ALA A 148 14.58 -0.88 6.61
CA ALA A 148 14.71 0.06 7.71
C ALA A 148 15.24 -0.57 9.01
N TRP A 149 14.98 -1.86 9.23
CA TRP A 149 15.58 -2.67 10.30
C TRP A 149 17.08 -2.91 10.08
N HIS A 150 17.52 -3.08 8.84
CA HIS A 150 18.94 -3.26 8.52
C HIS A 150 19.74 -1.95 8.58
N ASP A 151 19.09 -0.79 8.44
CA ASP A 151 19.73 0.53 8.60
C ASP A 151 19.81 0.92 10.09
N SER A 152 20.84 0.40 10.76
CA SER A 152 21.13 0.62 12.19
C SER A 152 21.40 2.09 12.53
N THR A 153 21.99 2.84 11.60
CA THR A 153 22.41 4.24 11.81
C THR A 153 21.34 5.27 11.44
N GLY A 154 20.26 4.81 10.82
CA GLY A 154 19.21 5.65 10.28
C GLY A 154 19.65 6.62 9.21
N SER A 155 20.72 6.28 8.49
CA SER A 155 21.32 7.16 7.49
C SER A 155 20.63 7.09 6.13
N GLY A 156 19.77 6.10 5.91
CA GLY A 156 19.17 5.81 4.61
C GLY A 156 20.09 5.05 3.66
N PHE A 157 21.27 4.61 4.12
CA PHE A 157 22.20 3.79 3.37
C PHE A 157 22.41 2.46 4.09
N LEU A 158 22.51 1.38 3.31
CA LEU A 158 22.92 0.05 3.79
C LEU A 158 24.36 -0.19 3.32
N THR A 159 25.17 -0.75 4.19
CA THR A 159 26.54 -1.19 3.89
C THR A 159 26.61 -2.71 4.00
N GLU A 160 27.46 -3.33 3.18
CA GLU A 160 27.79 -4.76 3.28
C GLU A 160 28.64 -5.07 4.51
#